data_AF-A0A371QIK5-F1
#
_entry.id   AF-A0A371QIK5-F1
#
_cell.length_a   1.000
_cell.length_b   1.000
_cell.length_c   1.000
_cell.angle_alpha   90.00
_cell.angle_beta   90.00
_cell.angle_gamma   90.00
#
_symmetry.space_group_name_H-M   'P 1'
#
loop_
_entity.id
_entity.type
_entity.pdbx_description
1 polymer ?
#
loop_
_entity_poly.entity_id
_entity_poly.type
_entity_poly.pdbx_seq_one_letter_code
_entity_poly.pdbx_strand_id
1 'polypeptide(L)' 'MKEITLNIPKDFDLDEGETKKFLAAKLYEAGKLTLGQAAELAGMSKTEFADILSGFGVSLINYSSSEILRDAEQF' A
#
# COMPACT_ATOMS: atom_id res chain seq x y z
N MET A 1 9.67 14.03 6.66
CA MET A 1 9.67 12.55 6.64
C MET A 1 9.43 12.04 8.06
N LYS A 2 8.79 10.88 8.20
CA LYS A 2 8.61 10.18 9.50
C LYS A 2 9.36 8.86 9.42
N GLU A 3 10.01 8.47 10.51
CA GLU A 3 10.73 7.20 10.63
C GLU A 3 9.98 6.23 11.55
N ILE A 4 10.08 4.94 11.23
CA ILE A 4 9.53 3.84 12.03
C ILE A 4 10.68 2.86 12.29
N THR A 5 10.88 2.47 13.54
CA THR A 5 11.86 1.44 13.95
C THR A 5 11.12 0.18 14.37
N LEU A 6 11.50 -0.97 13.81
CA LEU A 6 10.90 -2.27 14.12
C LEU A 6 11.97 -3.21 14.68
N ASN A 7 11.63 -3.94 15.74
CA ASN A 7 12.46 -5.02 16.26
C ASN A 7 11.97 -6.34 15.64
N ILE A 8 12.79 -6.91 14.76
CA ILE A 8 12.50 -8.16 14.05
C ILE A 8 13.32 -9.30 14.69
N PRO A 9 12.79 -10.54 14.77
CA PRO A 9 13.57 -11.68 15.23
C PRO A 9 14.89 -11.83 14.48
N LYS A 10 15.97 -12.18 15.20
CA LYS A 10 17.32 -12.24 14.62
C LYS A 10 17.47 -13.29 13.51
N ASP A 11 16.64 -14.32 13.56
CA ASP A 11 16.66 -15.43 12.59
C ASP A 11 15.81 -15.14 11.34
N PHE A 12 15.20 -13.96 11.27
CA PHE A 12 14.40 -13.53 10.14
C PHE A 12 15.27 -12.80 9.12
N ASP A 13 15.33 -13.30 7.90
CA ASP A 13 15.99 -12.64 6.78
C ASP A 13 15.10 -11.50 6.26
N LEU A 14 15.45 -10.27 6.61
CA LEU A 14 14.67 -9.08 6.28
C LEU A 14 15.15 -8.48 4.95
N ASP A 15 14.35 -8.62 3.89
CA ASP A 15 14.49 -7.80 2.68
C ASP A 15 13.76 -6.47 2.90
N GLU A 16 14.53 -5.38 3.03
CA GLU A 16 13.99 -4.02 3.22
C GLU A 16 13.09 -3.59 2.05
N GLY A 17 13.45 -3.97 0.82
CA GLY A 17 12.73 -3.61 -0.40
C GLY A 17 11.37 -4.31 -0.48
N GLU A 18 11.32 -5.63 -0.25
CA GLU A 18 10.06 -6.36 -0.17
C GLU A 18 9.20 -5.89 1.00
N THR A 19 9.81 -5.62 2.15
CA THR A 19 9.10 -5.11 3.33
C THR A 19 8.42 -3.76 3.04
N LYS A 20 9.12 -2.83 2.37
CA LYS A 20 8.54 -1.53 1.97
C LYS A 20 7.38 -1.70 0.99
N LYS A 21 7.52 -2.57 -0.02
CA LYS A 21 6.45 -2.87 -1.00
C LYS A 21 5.22 -3.46 -0.31
N PHE A 22 5.42 -4.44 0.57
CA PHE A 22 4.35 -5.05 1.33
C PHE A 22 3.61 -4.03 2.20
N LEU A 23 4.35 -3.21 2.96
CA LEU A 23 3.76 -2.20 3.82
C LEU A 23 3.01 -1.13 3.00
N ALA A 24 3.58 -0.68 1.88
CA ALA A 24 2.93 0.23 0.97
C ALA A 24 1.61 -0.33 0.42
N ALA A 25 1.61 -1.59 -0.02
CA ALA A 25 0.42 -2.26 -0.54
C ALA A 25 -0.69 -2.33 0.54
N LYS A 26 -0.33 -2.69 1.78
CA LYS A 26 -1.30 -2.79 2.89
C LYS A 26 -1.81 -1.43 3.38
N LEU A 27 -0.98 -0.40 3.36
CA LEU A 27 -1.41 0.96 3.69
C LEU A 27 -2.28 1.57 2.59
N TYR A 28 -2.02 1.24 1.33
CA TYR A 28 -2.91 1.56 0.22
C TYR A 28 -4.24 0.84 0.42
N GLU A 29 -4.27 -0.49 0.57
CA GLU A 29 -5.47 -1.30 0.81
C GLU A 29 -6.34 -0.75 1.98
N ALA A 30 -5.69 -0.28 3.05
CA ALA A 30 -6.38 0.31 4.20
C ALA A 30 -6.89 1.76 3.98
N GLY A 31 -6.74 2.32 2.78
CA GLY A 31 -7.08 3.70 2.42
C GLY A 31 -6.25 4.76 3.14
N LYS A 32 -5.11 4.39 3.73
CA LYS A 32 -4.24 5.32 4.49
C LYS A 32 -3.27 6.07 3.60
N LEU A 33 -2.90 5.47 2.48
CA LEU A 33 -2.08 6.09 1.45
C LEU A 33 -2.84 6.09 0.13
N THR A 34 -2.69 7.18 -0.62
CA THR A 34 -3.04 7.19 -2.04
C THR A 34 -2.09 6.28 -2.82
N LEU A 35 -2.47 5.85 -4.03
CA LEU A 35 -1.61 5.05 -4.92
C LEU A 35 -0.22 5.70 -5.11
N GLY A 36 -0.17 7.04 -5.21
CA GLY A 36 1.07 7.79 -5.34
C GLY A 36 1.97 7.74 -4.12
N GLN A 37 1.40 7.94 -2.94
CA GLN A 37 2.16 7.91 -1.68
C GLN A 37 2.65 6.49 -1.37
N ALA A 38 1.86 5.48 -1.69
CA ALA A 38 2.26 4.09 -1.55
C ALA A 38 3.39 3.73 -2.53
N ALA A 39 3.31 4.18 -3.78
CA ALA A 39 4.39 4.02 -4.76
C ALA A 39 5.70 4.67 -4.28
N GLU A 40 5.63 5.90 -3.75
CA GLU A 40 6.79 6.60 -3.17
C GLU A 40 7.39 5.83 -1.99
N LEU A 41 6.56 5.30 -1.08
CA LEU A 41 7.02 4.47 0.04
C LEU A 41 7.71 3.18 -0.44
N ALA A 42 7.22 2.58 -1.53
CA ALA A 42 7.81 1.40 -2.15
C ALA A 42 9.07 1.71 -2.98
N GLY A 43 9.40 2.99 -3.21
CA GLY A 43 10.50 3.41 -4.08
C GLY A 43 10.23 3.13 -5.57
N MET A 44 8.98 3.18 -5.99
CA MET A 44 8.52 2.81 -7.32
C MET A 44 7.74 3.95 -7.99
N SER A 45 7.63 3.93 -9.33
CA SER A 45 6.65 4.77 -10.01
C SER A 45 5.21 4.30 -9.72
N LYS A 46 4.22 5.16 -9.94
CA LYS A 46 2.80 4.81 -9.77
C LYS A 46 2.39 3.60 -10.61
N THR A 47 2.90 3.50 -11.84
CA THR A 47 2.56 2.42 -12.77
C THR A 47 3.16 1.10 -12.29
N GLU A 48 4.44 1.08 -11.96
CA GLU A 48 5.08 -0.14 -11.44
C GLU A 48 4.43 -0.60 -10.13
N PHE A 49 4.05 0.34 -9.27
CA PHE A 49 3.36 0.00 -8.02
C PHE A 49 1.98 -0.59 -8.28
N ALA A 50 1.21 -0.04 -9.23
CA ALA A 50 -0.09 -0.58 -9.64
C ALA A 50 0.01 -2.03 -10.12
N ASP A 51 1.06 -2.37 -10.87
CA ASP A 51 1.28 -3.72 -11.41
C ASP A 51 1.50 -4.77 -10.30
N ILE A 52 2.23 -4.41 -9.23
CA ILE A 52 2.56 -5.34 -8.14
C ILE A 52 1.43 -5.55 -7.13
N LEU A 53 0.42 -4.67 -7.08
CA LEU A 53 -0.67 -4.78 -6.10
C LEU A 53 -1.37 -6.14 -6.13
N SER A 54 -1.56 -6.69 -7.34
CA SER A 54 -2.15 -8.01 -7.56
C SER A 54 -1.37 -9.12 -6.86
N GLY A 55 -0.03 -9.05 -6.84
CA GLY A 55 0.84 -10.00 -6.14
C GLY A 55 0.71 -9.95 -4.62
N PHE A 56 0.23 -8.84 -4.07
CA PHE A 56 -0.07 -8.67 -2.64
C PHE A 56 -1.54 -8.94 -2.28
N GLY A 57 -2.35 -9.39 -3.24
CA GLY A 57 -3.78 -9.61 -3.07
C GLY A 57 -4.58 -8.32 -2.91
N VAL A 58 -4.02 -7.18 -3.31
CA VAL A 58 -4.65 -5.85 -3.17
C VAL A 58 -5.28 -5.45 -4.49
N SER A 59 -6.54 -5.04 -4.45
CA SER A 59 -7.23 -4.50 -5.62
C SER A 59 -6.62 -3.16 -6.03
N LEU A 60 -6.32 -3.00 -7.33
CA LEU A 60 -5.93 -1.70 -7.91
C LEU A 60 -7.07 -0.68 -7.80
N ILE A 61 -8.31 -1.15 -7.84
CA ILE A 61 -9.46 -0.31 -7.55
C ILE A 61 -9.66 -0.33 -6.04
N ASN A 62 -9.09 0.66 -5.38
CA ASN A 62 -9.26 0.90 -3.96
C ASN A 62 -10.31 1.98 -3.75
N TYR A 63 -11.58 1.63 -4.00
CA TYR A 63 -12.68 2.46 -3.56
C TYR A 63 -12.71 2.41 -2.04
N SER A 64 -12.46 3.55 -1.39
CA SER A 64 -12.67 3.63 0.05
C SER A 64 -14.16 3.37 0.34
N SER A 65 -14.48 2.77 1.49
CA SER A 65 -15.88 2.58 1.92
C SER A 65 -16.67 3.88 1.89
N SER A 66 -16.00 5.00 2.17
CA SER A 66 -16.53 6.36 2.06
C SER A 66 -16.87 6.79 0.63
N GLU A 67 -16.07 6.41 -0.37
CA GLU A 67 -16.38 6.70 -1.78
C GLU A 67 -17.53 5.84 -2.27
N ILE A 68 -17.59 4.57 -1.87
CA ILE A 68 -18.73 3.69 -2.18
C ILE A 68 -20.03 4.24 -1.59
N LEU A 69 -19.99 4.67 -0.32
CA LEU A 69 -21.14 5.29 0.35
C LEU A 69 -21.59 6.57 -0.34
N ARG A 70 -20.64 7.45 -0.68
CA ARG A 70 -20.92 8.73 -1.34
C ARG A 70 -21.52 8.56 -2.74
N ASP A 71 -21.11 7.54 -3.49
CA ASP A 71 -21.74 7.21 -4.78
C ASP A 71 -23.11 6.57 -4.59
N ALA A 72 -23.29 5.71 -3.57
CA ALA A 72 -24.59 5.12 -3.25
C ALA A 72 -25.64 6.15 -2.82
N GLU A 73 -25.25 7.26 -2.18
CA GLU A 73 -26.14 8.37 -1.82
C GLU A 73 -26.55 9.27 -3.01
N GLN A 74 -25.95 9.07 -4.19
CA GLN A 74 -26.27 9.83 -5.40
C GLN A 74 -27.28 9.12 -6.33
N PHE A 75 -27.78 7.93 -5.93
CA PHE A 75 -28.84 7.18 -6.60
C PHE A 75 -30.14 7.17 -5.77
#